data_AF-A0A923ZEG7-F1
#
_entry.id   AF-A0A923ZEG7-F1
#
_cell.length_a   1.000
_cell.length_b   1.000
_cell.length_c   1.000
_cell.angle_alpha   90.00
_cell.angle_beta   90.00
_cell.angle_gamma   90.00
#
_symmetry.space_group_name_H-M   'P 1'
#
loop_
_entity.id
_entity.type
_entity.pdbx_description
1 polymer ?
#
loop_
_entity_poly.entity_id
_entity_poly.type
_entity_poly.pdbx_seq_one_letter_code
_entity_poly.pdbx_strand_id
1 'polypeptide(L)'
;TVTADMISLQPNQVSLYPAGWFTRNIPVATTVTWPKGWQSAGALRPVKSAGDAITYETTDYETLVDSPFLAGRYFQKWDLGQNITLNVVADAQRFLAAIPAQIDAHKRLAEQAAKLFGTRQFDHYDFLLSLTENLGGIGLEHHRSSENGVNAAYFTEWDKGPGRRNLLPHEFTHSWNGKHRRGITTIVPDFSTPLRSSMLWVYEGQTQFWGYVLGARSGLFTKQETLDSYAAIAASLDTRPARSWRSLDDTTNDPVIAARAPKAWLSQQRSEDYYNEGLLIWMEADSVIRRETAGAKGMDDFAKAFFGTGEGDWGVVPYDFAEIVKTLNSVTPYDWDGFLRQRLTEKAKGAPLNGFTNSGYKLIYTDTPTATFADQQRTGKITNLSYSGGLVIGKDGAIEQVIWSSAAYDAGLTVGDTLIAVNDKPFSDDLLKAEITMAKGGKDPIRLLVKTADRLRAVNLAWNGGLLYPRFEKTGSTDTALDKLLLPK
;
A
#
# COMPACT_ATOMS: atom_id res chain seq x y z
N THR A 1 -1.81 -12.99 -16.16
CA THR A 1 -2.78 -13.94 -15.56
C THR A 1 -4.09 -13.96 -16.36
N VAL A 2 -4.81 -15.08 -16.42
CA VAL A 2 -6.01 -15.24 -17.28
C VAL A 2 -7.13 -16.04 -16.59
N THR A 3 -8.38 -15.66 -16.86
CA THR A 3 -9.61 -16.42 -16.54
C THR A 3 -10.47 -16.61 -17.80
N ALA A 4 -11.64 -17.22 -17.65
CA ALA A 4 -12.62 -17.35 -18.73
C ALA A 4 -13.21 -16.00 -19.21
N ASP A 5 -13.12 -14.95 -18.39
CA ASP A 5 -13.79 -13.66 -18.65
C ASP A 5 -12.84 -12.45 -18.70
N MET A 6 -11.57 -12.62 -18.29
CA MET A 6 -10.58 -11.54 -18.28
C MET A 6 -9.14 -12.03 -18.43
N ILE A 7 -8.26 -11.13 -18.86
CA ILE A 7 -6.81 -11.30 -18.93
C ILE A 7 -6.12 -10.01 -18.48
N SER A 8 -5.17 -10.15 -17.55
CA SER A 8 -4.09 -9.17 -17.33
C SER A 8 -2.86 -9.72 -18.03
N LEU A 9 -2.48 -9.07 -19.12
CA LEU A 9 -1.35 -9.44 -19.96
C LEU A 9 -0.17 -8.54 -19.62
N GLN A 10 0.84 -9.13 -19.00
CA GLN A 10 2.07 -8.46 -18.63
C GLN A 10 3.18 -8.90 -19.61
N PRO A 11 3.68 -8.01 -20.49
CA PRO A 11 4.61 -8.41 -21.55
C PRO A 11 5.89 -9.08 -21.02
N ASN A 12 6.39 -8.71 -19.84
CA ASN A 12 7.54 -9.34 -19.19
C ASN A 12 7.36 -10.84 -18.89
N GLN A 13 6.12 -11.35 -18.82
CA GLN A 13 5.84 -12.77 -18.60
C GLN A 13 5.80 -13.60 -19.89
N VAL A 14 5.68 -12.95 -21.06
CA VAL A 14 5.38 -13.61 -22.35
C VAL A 14 6.29 -13.18 -23.49
N SER A 15 7.32 -12.38 -23.21
CA SER A 15 8.27 -11.90 -24.19
C SER A 15 9.71 -12.18 -23.76
N LEU A 16 10.59 -12.25 -24.76
CA LEU A 16 12.04 -12.39 -24.60
C LEU A 16 12.71 -11.25 -25.37
N TYR A 17 13.89 -10.84 -24.91
CA TYR A 17 14.70 -9.82 -25.57
C TYR A 17 16.13 -10.32 -25.78
N PRO A 18 16.84 -9.83 -26.82
CA PRO A 18 18.24 -10.19 -27.04
C PRO A 18 19.12 -9.66 -25.90
N ALA A 19 19.89 -10.56 -25.28
CA ALA A 19 20.88 -10.20 -24.27
C ALA A 19 22.03 -9.37 -24.85
N GLY A 20 22.73 -8.61 -24.00
CA GLY A 20 23.88 -7.80 -24.38
C GLY A 20 23.56 -6.41 -24.94
N TRP A 21 22.28 -6.01 -24.92
CA TRP A 21 21.82 -4.70 -25.34
C TRP A 21 21.13 -3.98 -24.19
N PHE A 22 21.20 -2.65 -24.20
CA PHE A 22 20.38 -1.86 -23.28
C PHE A 22 18.92 -2.04 -23.68
N THR A 23 18.05 -2.37 -22.73
CA THR A 23 16.64 -2.71 -23.02
C THR A 23 15.90 -1.56 -23.71
N ARG A 24 16.18 -0.31 -23.32
CA ARG A 24 15.71 0.92 -23.98
C ARG A 24 16.15 1.13 -25.44
N ASN A 25 17.09 0.33 -25.95
CA ASN A 25 17.58 0.43 -27.33
C ASN A 25 17.02 -0.69 -28.24
N ILE A 26 16.14 -1.55 -27.73
CA ILE A 26 15.58 -2.68 -28.49
C ILE A 26 14.20 -2.28 -29.01
N PRO A 27 14.03 -1.99 -30.32
CA PRO A 27 12.73 -1.66 -30.87
C PRO A 27 11.83 -2.90 -30.97
N VAL A 28 10.56 -2.75 -30.61
CA VAL A 28 9.55 -3.82 -30.59
C VAL A 28 8.27 -3.33 -31.24
N ALA A 29 7.79 -4.10 -32.23
CA ALA A 29 6.47 -3.95 -32.80
C ALA A 29 5.53 -4.98 -32.17
N THR A 30 4.47 -4.51 -31.51
CA THR A 30 3.57 -5.38 -30.72
C THR A 30 2.25 -5.55 -31.43
N THR A 31 1.82 -6.81 -31.59
CA THR A 31 0.47 -7.17 -32.03
C THR A 31 -0.13 -8.14 -31.02
N VAL A 32 -1.35 -7.89 -30.58
CA VAL A 32 -2.10 -8.77 -29.68
C VAL A 32 -3.41 -9.18 -30.35
N THR A 33 -3.72 -10.48 -30.32
CA THR A 33 -5.02 -11.00 -30.75
C THR A 33 -5.86 -11.30 -29.53
N TRP A 34 -6.98 -10.61 -29.40
CA TRP A 34 -7.89 -10.77 -28.27
C TRP A 34 -8.97 -11.82 -28.57
N PRO A 35 -9.58 -12.45 -27.55
CA PRO A 35 -10.76 -13.26 -27.76
C PRO A 35 -11.90 -12.43 -28.38
N LYS A 36 -12.67 -13.05 -29.28
CA LYS A 36 -13.75 -12.37 -30.00
C LYS A 36 -14.74 -11.69 -29.05
N GLY A 37 -14.99 -10.40 -29.30
CA GLY A 37 -15.93 -9.59 -28.53
C GLY A 37 -15.40 -9.07 -27.19
N TRP A 38 -14.14 -9.33 -26.85
CA TRP A 38 -13.49 -8.71 -25.70
C TRP A 38 -13.04 -7.29 -26.05
N GLN A 39 -12.99 -6.44 -25.03
CA GLN A 39 -12.38 -5.12 -25.12
C GLN A 39 -11.11 -5.09 -24.28
N SER A 40 -10.14 -4.28 -24.69
CA SER A 40 -8.82 -4.17 -24.05
C SER A 40 -8.44 -2.71 -23.80
N ALA A 41 -7.70 -2.47 -22.73
CA ALA A 41 -7.05 -1.20 -22.42
C ALA A 41 -5.58 -1.40 -22.04
N GLY A 42 -4.77 -0.38 -22.25
CA GLY A 42 -3.35 -0.33 -21.94
C GLY A 42 -2.75 1.00 -22.38
N ALA A 43 -1.53 1.30 -21.92
CA ALA A 43 -0.86 2.55 -22.24
C ALA A 43 -0.43 2.66 -23.72
N LEU A 44 -0.08 1.54 -24.36
CA LEU A 44 0.28 1.52 -25.79
C LEU A 44 -0.93 1.83 -26.66
N ARG A 45 -0.77 2.74 -27.63
CA ARG A 45 -1.87 3.15 -28.50
C ARG A 45 -1.97 2.29 -29.76
N PRO A 46 -3.19 1.87 -30.17
CA PRO A 46 -3.39 1.04 -31.34
C PRO A 46 -3.15 1.86 -32.62
N VAL A 47 -2.44 1.29 -33.59
CA VAL A 47 -2.17 1.92 -34.90
C VAL A 47 -2.93 1.22 -36.04
N LYS A 48 -3.29 -0.06 -35.86
CA LYS A 48 -4.02 -0.85 -36.86
C LYS A 48 -4.81 -1.97 -36.19
N SER A 49 -6.02 -2.23 -36.68
CA SER A 49 -6.82 -3.38 -36.28
C SER A 49 -7.19 -4.23 -37.49
N ALA A 50 -7.14 -5.56 -37.35
CA ALA A 50 -7.53 -6.53 -38.36
C ALA A 50 -8.27 -7.70 -37.69
N GLY A 51 -9.60 -7.69 -37.73
CA GLY A 51 -10.41 -8.60 -36.91
C GLY A 51 -10.14 -8.36 -35.42
N ASP A 52 -9.88 -9.43 -34.68
CA ASP A 52 -9.56 -9.36 -33.25
C ASP A 52 -8.06 -9.10 -32.97
N ALA A 53 -7.24 -8.92 -34.01
CA ALA A 53 -5.82 -8.57 -33.89
C ALA A 53 -5.63 -7.05 -33.90
N ILE A 54 -4.97 -6.52 -32.86
CA ILE A 54 -4.62 -5.11 -32.69
C ILE A 54 -3.11 -4.97 -32.74
N THR A 55 -2.61 -4.14 -33.65
CA THR A 55 -1.22 -3.73 -33.71
C THR A 55 -1.07 -2.37 -33.03
N TYR A 56 -0.06 -2.26 -32.18
CA TYR A 56 0.26 -1.08 -31.39
C TYR A 56 1.48 -0.36 -31.97
N GLU A 57 1.72 0.86 -31.51
CA GLU A 57 2.91 1.62 -31.86
C GLU A 57 4.21 0.84 -31.61
N THR A 58 5.20 1.02 -32.48
CA THR A 58 6.56 0.51 -32.25
C THR A 58 7.18 1.32 -31.11
N THR A 59 7.71 0.64 -30.11
CA THR A 59 8.32 1.25 -28.94
C THR A 59 9.63 0.53 -28.58
N ASP A 60 10.35 0.98 -27.57
CA ASP A 60 11.47 0.22 -27.01
C ASP A 60 11.00 -0.88 -26.03
N TYR A 61 11.87 -1.86 -25.74
CA TYR A 61 11.49 -2.99 -24.89
C TYR A 61 11.18 -2.60 -23.44
N GLU A 62 11.81 -1.54 -22.88
CA GLU A 62 11.47 -1.05 -21.53
C GLU A 62 10.05 -0.50 -21.49
N THR A 63 9.69 0.30 -22.50
CA THR A 63 8.33 0.84 -22.62
C THR A 63 7.29 -0.27 -22.82
N LEU A 64 7.59 -1.32 -23.59
CA LEU A 64 6.69 -2.46 -23.74
C LEU A 64 6.43 -3.16 -22.41
N VAL A 65 7.47 -3.52 -21.66
CA VAL A 65 7.28 -4.25 -20.39
C VAL A 65 6.65 -3.38 -19.30
N ASP A 66 6.79 -2.06 -19.41
CA ASP A 66 6.11 -1.09 -18.56
C ASP A 66 4.71 -0.71 -19.07
N SER A 67 4.17 -1.39 -20.08
CA SER A 67 2.84 -1.09 -20.63
C SER A 67 1.96 -2.35 -20.69
N PRO A 68 1.45 -2.83 -19.54
CA PRO A 68 0.56 -4.00 -19.52
C PRO A 68 -0.78 -3.70 -20.18
N PHE A 69 -1.52 -4.78 -20.45
CA PHE A 69 -2.88 -4.72 -20.98
C PHE A 69 -3.86 -5.41 -20.06
N LEU A 70 -5.04 -4.83 -19.89
CA LEU A 70 -6.19 -5.46 -19.26
C LEU A 70 -7.30 -5.62 -20.29
N ALA A 71 -7.79 -6.84 -20.48
CA ALA A 71 -8.87 -7.11 -21.42
C ALA A 71 -9.89 -8.09 -20.83
N GLY A 72 -11.13 -8.02 -21.31
CA GLY A 72 -12.17 -8.95 -20.87
C GLY A 72 -13.51 -8.77 -21.57
N ARG A 73 -14.43 -9.68 -21.25
CA ARG A 73 -15.81 -9.70 -21.76
C ARG A 73 -16.65 -8.58 -21.15
N TYR A 74 -16.51 -8.35 -19.84
CA TYR A 74 -17.24 -7.32 -19.10
C TYR A 74 -16.31 -6.14 -18.89
N PHE A 75 -16.31 -5.22 -19.84
CA PHE A 75 -15.46 -4.04 -19.85
C PHE A 75 -16.30 -2.76 -19.74
N GLN A 76 -15.81 -1.80 -18.96
CA GLN A 76 -16.37 -0.45 -18.90
C GLN A 76 -15.24 0.56 -18.75
N LYS A 77 -15.39 1.74 -19.37
CA LYS A 77 -14.45 2.85 -19.21
C LYS A 77 -15.13 4.14 -18.81
N TRP A 78 -14.41 4.96 -18.04
CA TRP A 78 -14.81 6.30 -17.65
C TRP A 78 -13.68 7.29 -17.88
N ASP A 79 -13.99 8.44 -18.49
CA ASP A 79 -13.09 9.58 -18.56
C ASP A 79 -13.05 10.27 -17.19
N LEU A 80 -11.85 10.40 -16.63
CA LEU A 80 -11.61 11.04 -15.35
C LEU A 80 -11.17 12.52 -15.49
N GLY A 81 -11.04 13.03 -16.71
CA GLY A 81 -10.40 14.30 -17.01
C GLY A 81 -8.87 14.20 -16.94
N GLN A 82 -8.17 15.30 -17.20
CA GLN A 82 -6.69 15.37 -17.15
C GLN A 82 -5.96 14.37 -18.08
N ASN A 83 -6.62 13.91 -19.16
CA ASN A 83 -6.19 12.81 -20.04
C ASN A 83 -6.04 11.46 -19.32
N ILE A 84 -6.90 11.20 -18.33
CA ILE A 84 -6.87 9.99 -17.52
C ILE A 84 -8.14 9.18 -17.74
N THR A 85 -7.97 7.89 -18.00
CA THR A 85 -9.09 6.96 -18.18
C THR A 85 -9.07 5.89 -17.10
N LEU A 86 -10.24 5.63 -16.50
CA LEU A 86 -10.50 4.45 -15.69
C LEU A 86 -11.02 3.33 -16.56
N ASN A 87 -10.19 2.33 -16.83
CA ASN A 87 -10.56 1.14 -17.59
C ASN A 87 -10.80 -0.03 -16.63
N VAL A 88 -12.00 -0.59 -16.63
CA VAL A 88 -12.41 -1.61 -15.67
C VAL A 88 -12.85 -2.88 -16.37
N VAL A 89 -12.32 -4.00 -15.92
CA VAL A 89 -12.77 -5.34 -16.33
C VAL A 89 -13.24 -6.11 -15.11
N ALA A 90 -14.38 -6.79 -15.20
CA ALA A 90 -14.96 -7.52 -14.08
C ALA A 90 -15.29 -8.99 -14.41
N ASP A 91 -15.40 -9.81 -13.37
CA ASP A 91 -15.83 -11.22 -13.52
C ASP A 91 -17.26 -11.35 -14.07
N ALA A 92 -18.11 -10.34 -13.87
CA ALA A 92 -19.50 -10.33 -14.32
C ALA A 92 -20.01 -8.89 -14.50
N GLN A 93 -20.95 -8.70 -15.44
CA GLN A 93 -21.55 -7.39 -15.75
C GLN A 93 -22.06 -6.64 -14.52
N ARG A 94 -22.65 -7.35 -13.55
CA ARG A 94 -23.23 -6.75 -12.33
C ARG A 94 -22.22 -5.99 -11.47
N PHE A 95 -20.94 -6.35 -11.55
CA PHE A 95 -19.88 -5.72 -10.76
C PHE A 95 -19.42 -4.37 -11.33
N LEU A 96 -19.77 -4.06 -12.58
CA LEU A 96 -19.49 -2.76 -13.22
C LEU A 96 -20.51 -1.67 -12.86
N ALA A 97 -21.39 -1.93 -11.90
CA ALA A 97 -22.50 -1.05 -11.51
C ALA A 97 -22.03 0.15 -10.63
N ALA A 98 -21.08 0.93 -11.13
CA ALA A 98 -20.63 2.16 -10.49
C ALA A 98 -21.72 3.24 -10.55
N ILE A 99 -21.96 3.92 -9.43
CA ILE A 99 -22.86 5.09 -9.38
C ILE A 99 -22.07 6.39 -9.65
N PRO A 100 -22.72 7.49 -10.09
CA PRO A 100 -22.02 8.74 -10.41
C PRO A 100 -21.09 9.26 -9.30
N ALA A 101 -21.55 9.22 -8.04
CA ALA A 101 -20.75 9.70 -6.90
C ALA A 101 -19.43 8.93 -6.71
N GLN A 102 -19.40 7.63 -7.06
CA GLN A 102 -18.18 6.82 -6.99
C GLN A 102 -17.22 7.22 -8.10
N ILE A 103 -17.70 7.40 -9.33
CA ILE A 103 -16.87 7.87 -10.46
C ILE A 103 -16.35 9.29 -10.21
N ASP A 104 -17.15 10.16 -9.60
CA ASP A 104 -16.73 11.51 -9.23
C ASP A 104 -15.60 11.51 -8.19
N ALA A 105 -15.52 10.51 -7.30
CA ALA A 105 -14.35 10.35 -6.42
C ALA A 105 -13.07 10.03 -7.20
N HIS A 106 -13.16 9.23 -8.26
CA HIS A 106 -12.01 8.93 -9.12
C HIS A 106 -11.59 10.14 -9.96
N LYS A 107 -12.55 10.95 -10.44
CA LYS A 107 -12.26 12.24 -11.08
C LYS A 107 -11.53 13.20 -10.13
N ARG A 108 -12.01 13.32 -8.89
CA ARG A 108 -11.32 14.14 -7.89
C ARG A 108 -9.91 13.63 -7.59
N LEU A 109 -9.64 12.32 -7.64
CA LEU A 109 -8.27 11.81 -7.53
C LEU A 109 -7.36 12.39 -8.62
N ALA A 110 -7.79 12.32 -9.89
CA ALA A 110 -7.07 12.90 -11.02
C ALA A 110 -6.81 14.41 -10.82
N GLU A 111 -7.83 15.18 -10.44
CA GLU A 111 -7.72 16.61 -10.19
C GLU A 111 -6.77 16.96 -9.03
N GLN A 112 -6.88 16.24 -7.92
CA GLN A 112 -6.09 16.51 -6.72
C GLN A 112 -4.62 16.14 -6.91
N ALA A 113 -4.31 15.07 -7.64
CA ALA A 113 -2.93 14.73 -8.00
C ALA A 113 -2.31 15.80 -8.92
N ALA A 114 -3.04 16.25 -9.94
CA ALA A 114 -2.56 17.32 -10.84
C ALA A 114 -2.28 18.62 -10.08
N LYS A 115 -3.14 19.00 -9.12
CA LYS A 115 -2.92 20.16 -8.24
C LYS A 115 -1.73 19.98 -7.28
N LEU A 116 -1.55 18.77 -6.76
CA LEU A 116 -0.48 18.43 -5.83
C LEU A 116 0.88 18.53 -6.51
N PHE A 117 1.08 17.81 -7.62
CA PHE A 117 2.39 17.74 -8.27
C PHE A 117 2.66 18.90 -9.23
N GLY A 118 1.61 19.59 -9.70
CA GLY A 118 1.72 20.78 -10.55
C GLY A 118 2.09 20.50 -12.01
N THR A 119 2.57 19.29 -12.33
CA THR A 119 2.80 18.79 -13.68
C THR A 119 2.33 17.34 -13.78
N ARG A 120 2.12 16.81 -14.99
CA ARG A 120 1.86 15.39 -15.26
C ARG A 120 3.09 14.75 -15.88
N GLN A 121 3.50 13.59 -15.37
CA GLN A 121 4.62 12.82 -15.94
C GLN A 121 4.15 11.79 -16.98
N PHE A 122 3.22 12.24 -17.82
CA PHE A 122 2.54 11.44 -18.84
C PHE A 122 1.75 12.35 -19.78
N ASP A 123 1.58 11.91 -21.02
CA ASP A 123 0.67 12.50 -22.02
C ASP A 123 -0.78 12.05 -21.83
N HIS A 124 -0.96 10.80 -21.41
CA HIS A 124 -2.20 10.17 -20.95
C HIS A 124 -1.93 9.15 -19.85
N TYR A 125 -2.96 8.80 -19.08
CA TYR A 125 -2.84 7.75 -18.06
C TYR A 125 -4.03 6.77 -18.09
N ASP A 126 -3.73 5.48 -18.03
CA ASP A 126 -4.73 4.40 -18.05
C ASP A 126 -4.71 3.62 -16.72
N PHE A 127 -5.70 3.85 -15.85
CA PHE A 127 -5.95 2.92 -14.75
C PHE A 127 -6.51 1.62 -15.30
N LEU A 128 -5.85 0.50 -15.03
CA LEU A 128 -6.28 -0.84 -15.40
C LEU A 128 -6.81 -1.55 -14.14
N LEU A 129 -8.12 -1.40 -13.90
CA LEU A 129 -8.78 -1.91 -12.69
C LEU A 129 -9.48 -3.25 -12.99
N SER A 130 -9.00 -4.32 -12.36
CA SER A 130 -9.67 -5.63 -12.40
C SER A 130 -10.52 -5.85 -11.15
N LEU A 131 -11.78 -6.19 -11.35
CA LEU A 131 -12.75 -6.53 -10.31
C LEU A 131 -13.00 -8.04 -10.33
N THR A 132 -12.30 -8.77 -9.47
CA THR A 132 -12.25 -10.23 -9.60
C THR A 132 -12.06 -10.96 -8.27
N GLU A 133 -12.64 -12.15 -8.18
CA GLU A 133 -12.36 -13.16 -7.16
C GLU A 133 -11.55 -14.34 -7.75
N ASN A 134 -11.29 -14.32 -9.05
CA ASN A 134 -10.73 -15.44 -9.82
C ASN A 134 -9.27 -15.20 -10.26
N LEU A 135 -8.75 -13.97 -10.13
CA LEU A 135 -7.32 -13.66 -10.28
C LEU A 135 -6.69 -13.32 -8.93
N GLY A 136 -5.37 -13.51 -8.84
CA GLY A 136 -4.60 -12.95 -7.74
C GLY A 136 -4.67 -11.42 -7.73
N GLY A 137 -4.60 -10.83 -6.53
CA GLY A 137 -4.51 -9.38 -6.40
C GLY A 137 -3.17 -8.84 -6.92
N ILE A 138 -3.20 -7.63 -7.49
CA ILE A 138 -2.00 -6.91 -7.95
C ILE A 138 -2.14 -5.43 -7.61
N GLY A 139 -1.02 -4.79 -7.31
CA GLY A 139 -0.81 -3.35 -7.30
C GLY A 139 0.53 -3.14 -7.97
N LEU A 140 0.52 -2.61 -9.18
CA LEU A 140 1.76 -2.38 -9.92
C LEU A 140 1.64 -1.10 -10.73
N GLU A 141 2.61 -0.23 -10.49
CA GLU A 141 2.75 1.04 -11.12
C GLU A 141 3.48 0.95 -12.46
N HIS A 142 3.09 1.81 -13.38
CA HIS A 142 3.75 2.03 -14.67
C HIS A 142 3.76 3.54 -15.00
N HIS A 143 4.60 3.97 -15.94
CA HIS A 143 4.73 5.39 -16.26
C HIS A 143 3.39 6.03 -16.66
N ARG A 144 2.64 5.34 -17.53
CA ARG A 144 1.40 5.83 -18.15
C ARG A 144 0.18 4.95 -17.83
N SER A 145 0.30 4.03 -16.88
CA SER A 145 -0.80 3.17 -16.44
C SER A 145 -0.55 2.58 -15.06
N SER A 146 -1.54 1.91 -14.48
CA SER A 146 -1.28 0.99 -13.35
C SER A 146 -2.21 -0.20 -13.37
N GLU A 147 -1.70 -1.36 -12.95
CA GLU A 147 -2.50 -2.57 -12.73
C GLU A 147 -3.04 -2.57 -11.30
N ASN A 148 -4.36 -2.59 -11.17
CA ASN A 148 -5.05 -2.49 -9.90
C ASN A 148 -6.02 -3.67 -9.77
N GLY A 149 -5.65 -4.69 -9.02
CA GLY A 149 -6.48 -5.87 -8.76
C GLY A 149 -7.19 -5.78 -7.43
N VAL A 150 -8.52 -5.71 -7.45
CA VAL A 150 -9.36 -5.61 -6.26
C VAL A 150 -10.49 -6.64 -6.29
N ASN A 151 -11.15 -6.82 -5.13
CA ASN A 151 -12.29 -7.71 -5.01
C ASN A 151 -13.41 -7.31 -5.98
N ALA A 152 -14.18 -8.29 -6.45
CA ALA A 152 -15.18 -8.08 -7.50
C ALA A 152 -16.25 -7.04 -7.09
N ALA A 153 -16.53 -6.95 -5.79
CA ALA A 153 -17.57 -6.09 -5.23
C ALA A 153 -17.16 -4.61 -5.01
N TYR A 154 -16.06 -4.13 -5.61
CA TYR A 154 -15.53 -2.77 -5.43
C TYR A 154 -16.60 -1.66 -5.50
N PHE A 155 -17.44 -1.64 -6.53
CA PHE A 155 -18.52 -0.66 -6.68
C PHE A 155 -19.80 -1.03 -5.93
N THR A 156 -20.10 -2.32 -5.82
CA THR A 156 -21.39 -2.82 -5.30
C THR A 156 -21.45 -2.92 -3.78
N GLU A 157 -20.30 -2.93 -3.10
CA GLU A 157 -20.17 -2.96 -1.64
C GLU A 157 -19.43 -1.74 -1.07
N TRP A 158 -19.50 -0.60 -1.77
CA TRP A 158 -18.78 0.63 -1.44
C TRP A 158 -18.94 1.10 0.01
N ASP A 159 -20.13 0.95 0.59
CA ASP A 159 -20.45 1.40 1.95
C ASP A 159 -20.07 0.38 3.05
N LYS A 160 -19.50 -0.77 2.69
CA LYS A 160 -19.05 -1.80 3.67
C LYS A 160 -17.66 -1.52 4.25
N GLY A 161 -16.99 -0.46 3.79
CA GLY A 161 -15.67 -0.06 4.24
C GLY A 161 -14.79 0.41 3.08
N PRO A 162 -13.57 0.89 3.38
CA PRO A 162 -12.67 1.42 2.37
C PRO A 162 -12.17 0.35 1.38
N GLY A 163 -12.12 -0.93 1.78
CA GLY A 163 -11.57 -2.01 0.97
C GLY A 163 -10.18 -1.68 0.45
N ARG A 164 -9.92 -2.00 -0.82
CA ARG A 164 -8.65 -1.68 -1.50
C ARG A 164 -8.67 -0.36 -2.28
N ARG A 165 -9.57 0.59 -1.96
CA ARG A 165 -9.68 1.89 -2.69
C ARG A 165 -8.40 2.75 -2.65
N ASN A 166 -7.53 2.55 -1.65
CA ASN A 166 -6.25 3.27 -1.53
C ASN A 166 -5.22 2.81 -2.56
N LEU A 167 -5.45 1.68 -3.24
CA LEU A 167 -4.57 1.17 -4.28
C LEU A 167 -4.41 2.18 -5.43
N LEU A 168 -5.51 2.72 -5.96
CA LEU A 168 -5.46 3.66 -7.09
C LEU A 168 -4.63 4.92 -6.79
N PRO A 169 -4.86 5.67 -5.68
CA PRO A 169 -4.04 6.84 -5.39
C PRO A 169 -2.57 6.50 -5.09
N HIS A 170 -2.29 5.30 -4.54
CA HIS A 170 -0.92 4.80 -4.38
C HIS A 170 -0.26 4.59 -5.74
N GLU A 171 -0.83 3.71 -6.58
CA GLU A 171 -0.25 3.38 -7.88
C GLU A 171 -0.17 4.59 -8.82
N PHE A 172 -1.11 5.53 -8.72
CA PHE A 172 -1.08 6.74 -9.54
C PHE A 172 0.04 7.70 -9.16
N THR A 173 0.33 7.83 -7.86
CA THR A 173 1.43 8.66 -7.37
C THR A 173 2.76 8.22 -7.98
N HIS A 174 2.91 6.92 -8.25
CA HIS A 174 4.14 6.39 -8.77
C HIS A 174 4.55 6.89 -10.15
N SER A 175 3.60 7.40 -10.95
CA SER A 175 3.93 8.07 -12.21
C SER A 175 4.95 9.19 -11.98
N TRP A 176 4.80 9.96 -10.89
CA TRP A 176 5.76 10.95 -10.44
C TRP A 176 6.91 10.33 -9.64
N ASN A 177 6.58 9.50 -8.64
CA ASN A 177 7.53 8.99 -7.66
C ASN A 177 7.84 7.50 -7.89
N GLY A 178 8.99 7.21 -8.46
CA GLY A 178 9.46 5.86 -8.74
C GLY A 178 9.54 5.58 -10.23
N LYS A 179 8.54 6.00 -11.02
CA LYS A 179 8.59 5.90 -12.49
C LYS A 179 9.40 7.05 -13.08
N HIS A 180 8.90 8.29 -13.00
CA HIS A 180 9.61 9.48 -13.48
C HIS A 180 10.83 9.83 -12.61
N ARG A 181 10.60 10.23 -11.35
CA ARG A 181 11.69 10.48 -10.38
C ARG A 181 12.10 9.15 -9.76
N ARG A 182 13.29 8.68 -10.08
CA ARG A 182 13.76 7.35 -9.67
C ARG A 182 15.13 7.41 -9.01
N GLY A 183 15.39 6.59 -7.99
CA GLY A 183 16.72 6.53 -7.39
C GLY A 183 17.77 6.10 -8.43
N ILE A 184 18.91 6.81 -8.48
CA ILE A 184 19.95 6.58 -9.51
C ILE A 184 20.43 5.12 -9.59
N THR A 185 20.40 4.41 -8.46
CA THR A 185 20.89 3.02 -8.34
C THR A 185 19.90 1.95 -8.84
N THR A 186 18.71 2.34 -9.30
CA THR A 186 17.74 1.44 -9.95
C THR A 186 17.66 1.64 -11.46
N ILE A 187 18.51 2.51 -12.03
CA ILE A 187 18.66 2.66 -13.48
C ILE A 187 19.72 1.67 -13.95
N VAL A 188 19.28 0.59 -14.57
CA VAL A 188 20.12 -0.50 -15.05
C VAL A 188 20.08 -0.61 -16.58
N PRO A 189 21.10 -1.20 -17.22
CA PRO A 189 21.10 -1.41 -18.66
C PRO A 189 20.08 -2.47 -19.12
N ASP A 190 19.83 -3.50 -18.31
CA ASP A 190 18.95 -4.63 -18.64
C ASP A 190 18.38 -5.29 -17.37
N PHE A 191 17.40 -6.19 -17.55
CA PHE A 191 16.69 -6.85 -16.45
C PHE A 191 17.45 -8.02 -15.80
N SER A 192 18.61 -8.39 -16.32
CA SER A 192 19.51 -9.37 -15.66
C SER A 192 20.46 -8.69 -14.67
N THR A 193 20.62 -7.37 -14.76
CA THR A 193 21.42 -6.58 -13.84
C THR A 193 20.69 -6.36 -12.51
N PRO A 194 21.27 -6.76 -11.36
CA PRO A 194 20.63 -6.57 -10.07
C PRO A 194 20.39 -5.09 -9.74
N LEU A 195 19.16 -4.77 -9.33
CA LEU A 195 18.80 -3.44 -8.82
C LEU A 195 19.39 -3.19 -7.43
N ARG A 196 19.78 -1.95 -7.15
CA ARG A 196 20.11 -1.49 -5.80
C ARG A 196 19.08 -0.46 -5.37
N SER A 197 18.21 -0.84 -4.43
CA SER A 197 16.96 -0.11 -4.17
C SER A 197 17.01 0.71 -2.87
N SER A 198 18.17 1.31 -2.54
CA SER A 198 18.37 2.03 -1.27
C SER A 198 17.46 3.26 -1.06
N MET A 199 16.74 3.70 -2.10
CA MET A 199 15.79 4.82 -2.03
C MET A 199 14.31 4.39 -1.96
N LEU A 200 14.01 3.12 -1.65
CA LEU A 200 12.62 2.65 -1.56
C LEU A 200 11.80 3.36 -0.47
N TRP A 201 12.41 3.91 0.57
CA TRP A 201 11.68 4.74 1.55
C TRP A 201 11.17 6.08 0.98
N VAL A 202 11.75 6.55 -0.14
CA VAL A 202 11.21 7.66 -0.94
C VAL A 202 10.23 7.10 -1.96
N TYR A 203 10.67 6.17 -2.80
CA TYR A 203 9.85 5.55 -3.86
C TYR A 203 8.52 5.05 -3.30
N GLU A 204 8.55 4.22 -2.27
CA GLU A 204 7.39 3.52 -1.73
C GLU A 204 6.88 4.18 -0.46
N GLY A 205 7.78 4.59 0.43
CA GLY A 205 7.38 5.25 1.67
C GLY A 205 6.67 6.58 1.45
N GLN A 206 7.15 7.40 0.51
CA GLN A 206 6.47 8.66 0.19
C GLN A 206 5.23 8.45 -0.69
N THR A 207 5.24 7.44 -1.55
CA THR A 207 4.04 7.07 -2.32
C THR A 207 2.93 6.57 -1.41
N GLN A 208 3.26 5.77 -0.39
CA GLN A 208 2.31 5.36 0.64
C GLN A 208 1.71 6.58 1.36
N PHE A 209 2.55 7.57 1.72
CA PHE A 209 2.08 8.83 2.31
C PHE A 209 1.10 9.56 1.39
N TRP A 210 1.45 9.76 0.11
CA TRP A 210 0.59 10.45 -0.85
C TRP A 210 -0.66 9.65 -1.22
N GLY A 211 -0.59 8.33 -1.25
CA GLY A 211 -1.72 7.45 -1.52
C GLY A 211 -2.85 7.68 -0.51
N TYR A 212 -2.53 7.78 0.78
CA TYR A 212 -3.53 8.10 1.80
C TYR A 212 -4.00 9.56 1.74
N VAL A 213 -3.08 10.52 1.53
CA VAL A 213 -3.45 11.94 1.42
C VAL A 213 -4.38 12.16 0.22
N LEU A 214 -4.05 11.66 -0.96
CA LEU A 214 -4.89 11.75 -2.16
C LEU A 214 -6.16 10.91 -2.04
N GLY A 215 -6.11 9.76 -1.37
CA GLY A 215 -7.29 8.98 -1.00
C GLY A 215 -8.30 9.81 -0.21
N ALA A 216 -7.84 10.54 0.81
CA ALA A 216 -8.67 11.44 1.60
C ALA A 216 -9.17 12.65 0.78
N ARG A 217 -8.27 13.34 0.05
CA ARG A 217 -8.60 14.53 -0.75
C ARG A 217 -9.59 14.25 -1.88
N SER A 218 -9.59 13.03 -2.42
CA SER A 218 -10.52 12.62 -3.47
C SER A 218 -11.87 12.13 -2.93
N GLY A 219 -11.92 11.76 -1.64
CA GLY A 219 -13.07 11.08 -1.05
C GLY A 219 -13.18 9.59 -1.40
N LEU A 220 -12.13 9.00 -2.01
CA LEU A 220 -12.02 7.54 -2.13
C LEU A 220 -11.90 6.90 -0.74
N PHE A 221 -11.25 7.60 0.17
CA PHE A 221 -11.30 7.37 1.61
C PHE A 221 -11.95 8.59 2.26
N THR A 222 -12.76 8.38 3.28
CA THR A 222 -13.12 9.44 4.21
C THR A 222 -11.91 9.80 5.08
N LYS A 223 -11.97 10.99 5.69
CA LYS A 223 -10.97 11.40 6.68
C LYS A 223 -10.85 10.39 7.83
N GLN A 224 -11.97 9.87 8.32
CA GLN A 224 -11.95 8.90 9.44
C GLN A 224 -11.33 7.57 9.01
N GLU A 225 -11.67 7.03 7.84
CA GLU A 225 -11.04 5.81 7.32
C GLU A 225 -9.51 5.97 7.14
N THR A 226 -9.07 7.18 6.77
CA THR A 226 -7.65 7.53 6.66
C THR A 226 -6.98 7.54 8.04
N LEU A 227 -7.59 8.19 9.05
CA LEU A 227 -7.07 8.20 10.42
C LEU A 227 -7.05 6.80 11.04
N ASP A 228 -8.06 5.97 10.80
CA ASP A 228 -8.10 4.59 11.27
C ASP A 228 -6.99 3.75 10.63
N SER A 229 -6.74 3.95 9.32
CA SER A 229 -5.65 3.27 8.61
C SER A 229 -4.29 3.68 9.15
N TYR A 230 -4.07 4.98 9.37
CA TYR A 230 -2.85 5.47 10.00
C TYR A 230 -2.66 4.91 11.42
N ALA A 231 -3.74 4.81 12.22
CA ALA A 231 -3.65 4.24 13.57
C ALA A 231 -3.27 2.75 13.53
N ALA A 232 -3.84 1.98 12.59
CA ALA A 232 -3.47 0.59 12.39
C ALA A 232 -1.99 0.42 11.96
N ILE A 233 -1.51 1.27 11.05
CA ILE A 233 -0.10 1.31 10.62
C ILE A 233 0.82 1.66 11.79
N ALA A 234 0.50 2.74 12.50
CA ALA A 234 1.26 3.23 13.65
C ALA A 234 1.39 2.15 14.73
N ALA A 235 0.27 1.55 15.15
CA ALA A 235 0.26 0.49 16.16
C ALA A 235 1.03 -0.76 15.71
N SER A 236 0.91 -1.13 14.44
CA SER A 236 1.60 -2.29 13.86
C SER A 236 3.13 -2.13 13.91
N LEU A 237 3.63 -0.91 13.69
CA LEU A 237 5.06 -0.57 13.82
C LEU A 237 5.47 -0.36 15.29
N ASP A 238 4.58 0.18 16.12
CA ASP A 238 4.84 0.43 17.54
C ASP A 238 5.00 -0.87 18.33
N THR A 239 4.29 -1.91 17.88
CA THR A 239 4.37 -3.29 18.39
C THR A 239 5.28 -4.18 17.57
N ARG A 240 6.29 -3.62 16.89
CA ARG A 240 7.28 -4.36 16.10
C ARG A 240 8.65 -4.42 16.78
N PRO A 241 8.95 -5.49 17.56
CA PRO A 241 10.23 -5.65 18.24
C PRO A 241 11.45 -5.49 17.34
N ALA A 242 11.33 -5.88 16.07
CA ALA A 242 12.42 -5.81 15.12
C ALA A 242 12.98 -4.41 14.86
N ARG A 243 12.21 -3.34 15.10
CA ARG A 243 12.70 -1.95 15.03
C ARG A 243 13.85 -1.67 15.99
N SER A 244 13.98 -2.47 17.05
CA SER A 244 15.06 -2.32 18.04
C SER A 244 16.42 -2.84 17.57
N TRP A 245 16.50 -3.54 16.42
CA TRP A 245 17.75 -4.11 15.94
C TRP A 245 18.00 -3.95 14.43
N ARG A 246 16.96 -3.96 13.60
CA ARG A 246 17.05 -3.82 12.14
C ARG A 246 16.63 -2.40 11.74
N SER A 247 17.53 -1.66 11.10
CA SER A 247 17.26 -0.31 10.59
C SER A 247 16.30 -0.33 9.40
N LEU A 248 15.70 0.82 9.08
CA LEU A 248 14.73 0.92 8.00
C LEU A 248 15.38 0.77 6.63
N ASP A 249 16.55 1.38 6.43
CA ASP A 249 17.30 1.29 5.18
C ASP A 249 17.62 -0.15 4.76
N ASP A 250 17.94 -1.04 5.71
CA ASP A 250 18.19 -2.45 5.43
C ASP A 250 16.95 -3.18 4.88
N THR A 251 15.74 -2.74 5.27
CA THR A 251 14.50 -3.35 4.77
C THR A 251 14.31 -3.17 3.27
N THR A 252 15.00 -2.22 2.65
CA THR A 252 14.95 -2.01 1.19
C THR A 252 15.55 -3.17 0.39
N ASN A 253 16.35 -4.03 1.04
CA ASN A 253 16.91 -5.24 0.44
C ASN A 253 15.95 -6.45 0.51
N ASP A 254 14.87 -6.36 1.30
CA ASP A 254 13.98 -7.49 1.57
C ASP A 254 13.33 -8.09 0.31
N PRO A 255 12.86 -7.30 -0.68
CA PRO A 255 12.32 -7.85 -1.92
C PRO A 255 13.32 -8.72 -2.69
N VAL A 256 14.62 -8.41 -2.60
CA VAL A 256 15.69 -9.19 -3.24
C VAL A 256 16.03 -10.43 -2.41
N ILE A 257 16.17 -10.28 -1.09
CA ILE A 257 16.55 -11.37 -0.19
C ILE A 257 15.47 -12.45 -0.11
N ALA A 258 14.21 -12.03 0.02
CA ALA A 258 13.08 -12.94 0.20
C ALA A 258 12.36 -13.26 -1.12
N ALA A 259 12.71 -12.61 -2.24
CA ALA A 259 11.96 -12.68 -3.50
C ALA A 259 10.44 -12.43 -3.30
N ARG A 260 10.11 -11.54 -2.35
CA ARG A 260 8.73 -11.27 -1.87
C ARG A 260 7.95 -12.52 -1.41
N ALA A 261 8.63 -13.62 -1.09
CA ALA A 261 8.00 -14.80 -0.54
C ALA A 261 7.51 -14.54 0.90
N PRO A 262 6.46 -15.24 1.37
CA PRO A 262 5.99 -15.13 2.75
C PRO A 262 7.11 -15.40 3.75
N LYS A 263 7.23 -14.54 4.77
CA LYS A 263 8.23 -14.68 5.85
C LYS A 263 7.53 -15.03 7.16
N ALA A 264 8.03 -16.06 7.85
CA ALA A 264 7.65 -16.29 9.24
C ALA A 264 8.20 -15.17 10.14
N TRP A 265 7.59 -14.95 11.29
CA TRP A 265 8.11 -14.03 12.32
C TRP A 265 8.37 -12.59 11.83
N LEU A 266 7.46 -12.03 11.03
CA LEU A 266 7.54 -10.65 10.53
C LEU A 266 7.77 -9.60 11.64
N SER A 267 7.16 -9.81 12.81
CA SER A 267 7.32 -8.95 14.00
C SER A 267 8.77 -8.88 14.49
N GLN A 268 9.56 -9.94 14.26
CA GLN A 268 10.97 -10.04 14.64
C GLN A 268 11.93 -9.78 13.48
N GLN A 269 11.53 -10.04 12.23
CA GLN A 269 12.39 -9.90 11.06
C GLN A 269 12.27 -8.56 10.33
N ARG A 270 11.14 -7.86 10.46
CA ARG A 270 10.66 -6.85 9.49
C ARG A 270 10.48 -7.46 8.08
N SER A 271 9.76 -6.75 7.23
CA SER A 271 9.71 -7.01 5.79
C SER A 271 9.92 -5.67 5.09
N GLU A 272 9.12 -5.37 4.07
CA GLU A 272 9.04 -4.11 3.33
C GLU A 272 8.51 -2.94 4.20
N ASP A 273 9.02 -2.79 5.42
CA ASP A 273 8.61 -1.74 6.36
C ASP A 273 8.93 -0.34 5.82
N TYR A 274 9.82 -0.20 4.82
CA TYR A 274 10.10 1.05 4.11
C TYR A 274 8.86 1.71 3.49
N TYR A 275 7.75 0.97 3.25
CA TYR A 275 6.45 1.56 2.91
C TYR A 275 5.88 2.34 4.11
N ASN A 276 5.52 1.60 5.16
CA ASN A 276 4.69 2.15 6.23
C ASN A 276 5.49 2.99 7.22
N GLU A 277 6.74 2.63 7.52
CA GLU A 277 7.59 3.49 8.35
C GLU A 277 8.14 4.67 7.55
N GLY A 278 8.37 4.51 6.24
CA GLY A 278 8.65 5.63 5.34
C GLY A 278 7.54 6.67 5.38
N LEU A 279 6.27 6.24 5.31
CA LEU A 279 5.11 7.13 5.50
C LEU A 279 5.18 7.91 6.82
N LEU A 280 5.53 7.25 7.93
CA LEU A 280 5.64 7.92 9.22
C LEU A 280 6.74 8.99 9.24
N ILE A 281 7.87 8.71 8.59
CA ILE A 281 8.98 9.67 8.44
C ILE A 281 8.53 10.87 7.62
N TRP A 282 7.81 10.66 6.52
CA TRP A 282 7.28 11.75 5.69
C TRP A 282 6.18 12.56 6.38
N MET A 283 5.36 11.92 7.22
CA MET A 283 4.42 12.61 8.09
C MET A 283 5.15 13.50 9.11
N GLU A 284 6.27 13.05 9.67
CA GLU A 284 7.10 13.88 10.55
C GLU A 284 7.76 15.02 9.79
N ALA A 285 8.28 14.78 8.59
CA ALA A 285 8.82 15.84 7.74
C ALA A 285 7.77 16.92 7.40
N ASP A 286 6.52 16.55 7.07
CA ASP A 286 5.42 17.51 6.89
C ASP A 286 5.19 18.34 8.17
N SER A 287 5.18 17.69 9.34
CA SER A 287 5.01 18.37 10.63
C SER A 287 6.14 19.37 10.92
N VAL A 288 7.38 19.02 10.58
CA VAL A 288 8.55 19.91 10.72
C VAL A 288 8.41 21.09 9.77
N ILE A 289 8.10 20.87 8.49
CA ILE A 289 7.93 21.96 7.51
C ILE A 289 6.87 22.95 7.99
N ARG A 290 5.72 22.44 8.45
CA ARG A 290 4.64 23.28 8.96
C ARG A 290 5.06 24.04 10.21
N ARG A 291 5.80 23.42 11.14
CA ARG A 291 6.30 24.09 12.34
C ARG A 291 7.24 25.25 11.97
N GLU A 292 8.27 24.97 11.17
CA GLU A 292 9.30 25.96 10.81
C GLU A 292 8.74 27.12 9.96
N THR A 293 7.62 26.91 9.28
CA THR A 293 7.00 27.92 8.41
C THR A 293 5.70 28.51 8.97
N ALA A 294 5.39 28.25 10.25
CA ALA A 294 4.12 28.65 10.88
C ALA A 294 2.87 28.25 10.06
N GLY A 295 2.95 27.09 9.39
CA GLY A 295 1.90 26.51 8.56
C GLY A 295 1.82 27.06 7.13
N ALA A 296 2.72 27.96 6.72
CA ALA A 296 2.73 28.54 5.38
C ALA A 296 3.13 27.54 4.29
N LYS A 297 3.98 26.56 4.62
CA LYS A 297 4.40 25.48 3.72
C LYS A 297 4.09 24.11 4.33
N GLY A 298 4.11 23.07 3.50
CA GLY A 298 4.03 21.66 3.90
C GLY A 298 4.63 20.73 2.86
N MET A 299 4.28 19.45 2.95
CA MET A 299 4.79 18.44 2.01
C MET A 299 4.32 18.67 0.56
N ASP A 300 3.20 19.38 0.35
CA ASP A 300 2.74 19.81 -0.98
C ASP A 300 3.81 20.68 -1.69
N ASP A 301 4.52 21.54 -0.95
CA ASP A 301 5.60 22.38 -1.51
C ASP A 301 6.81 21.54 -1.91
N PHE A 302 7.16 20.53 -1.11
CA PHE A 302 8.20 19.56 -1.47
C PHE A 302 7.80 18.77 -2.72
N ALA A 303 6.55 18.28 -2.79
CA ALA A 303 6.11 17.50 -3.95
C ALA A 303 6.21 18.29 -5.25
N LYS A 304 5.78 19.57 -5.25
CA LYS A 304 5.92 20.45 -6.41
C LYS A 304 7.38 20.69 -6.77
N ALA A 305 8.24 20.95 -5.79
CA ALA A 305 9.65 21.23 -6.04
C ALA A 305 10.42 20.00 -6.54
N PHE A 306 10.11 18.80 -6.03
CA PHE A 306 10.90 17.60 -6.28
C PHE A 306 10.38 16.75 -7.45
N PHE A 307 9.06 16.67 -7.64
CA PHE A 307 8.43 15.86 -8.70
C PHE A 307 7.79 16.70 -9.81
N GLY A 308 7.58 18.00 -9.59
CA GLY A 308 6.87 18.89 -10.50
C GLY A 308 7.71 19.37 -11.70
N THR A 309 8.31 18.45 -12.46
CA THR A 309 9.25 18.77 -13.56
C THR A 309 8.78 18.17 -14.88
N GLY A 310 8.95 18.82 -16.03
CA GLY A 310 8.74 18.16 -17.34
C GLY A 310 7.27 17.78 -17.63
N GLU A 311 6.39 18.76 -17.76
CA GLU A 311 4.98 18.52 -18.13
C GLU A 311 4.86 17.67 -19.41
N GLY A 312 4.16 16.54 -19.29
CA GLY A 312 3.93 15.58 -20.37
C GLY A 312 5.13 14.68 -20.68
N ASP A 313 6.26 14.83 -19.98
CA ASP A 313 7.42 13.95 -20.10
C ASP A 313 7.25 12.75 -19.17
N TRP A 314 7.61 11.56 -19.63
CA TRP A 314 7.61 10.34 -18.84
C TRP A 314 8.98 9.65 -18.85
N GLY A 315 10.05 10.36 -19.23
CA GLY A 315 11.42 9.87 -19.14
C GLY A 315 11.89 9.71 -17.69
N VAL A 316 12.89 8.85 -17.45
CA VAL A 316 13.42 8.70 -16.08
C VAL A 316 14.38 9.83 -15.74
N VAL A 317 14.11 10.55 -14.65
CA VAL A 317 15.00 11.56 -14.08
C VAL A 317 15.56 11.05 -12.74
N PRO A 318 16.85 10.65 -12.70
CA PRO A 318 17.43 10.10 -11.48
C PRO A 318 17.54 11.11 -10.35
N TYR A 319 17.57 10.62 -9.11
CA TYR A 319 17.97 11.38 -7.92
C TYR A 319 18.84 10.55 -6.98
N ASP A 320 19.55 11.26 -6.09
CA ASP A 320 20.25 10.68 -4.95
C ASP A 320 19.78 11.32 -3.62
N PHE A 321 20.39 10.90 -2.51
CA PHE A 321 20.05 11.41 -1.18
C PHE A 321 20.33 12.91 -1.04
N ALA A 322 21.42 13.41 -1.65
CA ALA A 322 21.82 14.80 -1.53
C ALA A 322 20.80 15.72 -2.22
N GLU A 323 20.20 15.28 -3.33
CA GLU A 323 19.14 16.03 -4.00
C GLU A 323 17.85 16.13 -3.19
N ILE A 324 17.48 15.07 -2.45
CA ILE A 324 16.33 15.09 -1.53
C ILE A 324 16.57 16.13 -0.42
N VAL A 325 17.73 16.08 0.23
CA VAL A 325 18.12 17.03 1.29
C VAL A 325 18.17 18.46 0.76
N LYS A 326 18.74 18.67 -0.43
CA LYS A 326 18.80 19.99 -1.08
C LYS A 326 17.41 20.54 -1.35
N THR A 327 16.51 19.71 -1.88
CA THR A 327 15.14 20.14 -2.21
C THR A 327 14.34 20.46 -0.94
N LEU A 328 14.44 19.63 0.11
CA LEU A 328 13.83 19.93 1.41
C LEU A 328 14.34 21.26 1.99
N ASN A 329 15.65 21.53 1.94
CA ASN A 329 16.22 22.80 2.39
C ASN A 329 15.72 24.01 1.58
N SER A 330 15.42 23.84 0.29
CA SER A 330 14.82 24.90 -0.53
C SER A 330 13.38 25.21 -0.13
N VAL A 331 12.65 24.22 0.40
CA VAL A 331 11.30 24.43 0.97
C VAL A 331 11.42 25.16 2.30
N THR A 332 12.24 24.64 3.22
CA THR A 332 12.52 25.29 4.50
C THR A 332 13.87 24.83 5.06
N PRO A 333 14.75 25.74 5.52
CA PRO A 333 16.03 25.37 6.14
C PRO A 333 15.80 24.55 7.42
N TYR A 334 16.39 23.36 7.48
CA TYR A 334 16.40 22.48 8.65
C TYR A 334 17.53 21.46 8.48
N ASP A 335 17.93 20.76 9.55
CA ASP A 335 18.90 19.66 9.46
C ASP A 335 18.26 18.40 8.85
N TRP A 336 17.92 18.48 7.56
CA TRP A 336 17.28 17.39 6.82
C TRP A 336 18.22 16.19 6.63
N ASP A 337 19.53 16.41 6.50
CA ASP A 337 20.51 15.32 6.41
C ASP A 337 20.53 14.51 7.72
N GLY A 338 20.74 15.19 8.86
CA GLY A 338 20.75 14.54 10.17
C GLY A 338 19.42 13.88 10.52
N PHE A 339 18.30 14.58 10.28
CA PHE A 339 16.96 14.05 10.50
C PHE A 339 16.69 12.75 9.73
N LEU A 340 16.91 12.75 8.41
CA LEU A 340 16.64 11.60 7.56
C LEU A 340 17.59 10.44 7.89
N ARG A 341 18.90 10.70 8.07
CA ARG A 341 19.85 9.64 8.44
C ARG A 341 19.50 9.00 9.76
N GLN A 342 19.12 9.80 10.75
CA GLN A 342 18.65 9.27 12.03
C GLN A 342 17.46 8.36 11.81
N ARG A 343 16.39 8.83 11.15
CA ARG A 343 15.18 8.03 10.95
C ARG A 343 15.39 6.75 10.13
N LEU A 344 16.32 6.77 9.18
CA LEU A 344 16.63 5.60 8.37
C LEU A 344 17.44 4.54 9.12
N THR A 345 18.33 4.97 10.01
CA THR A 345 19.32 4.09 10.65
C THR A 345 19.05 3.82 12.14
N GLU A 346 18.11 4.55 12.76
CA GLU A 346 17.82 4.39 14.17
C GLU A 346 17.28 3.00 14.50
N LYS A 347 17.67 2.53 15.68
CA LYS A 347 17.18 1.30 16.28
C LYS A 347 16.44 1.71 17.53
N ALA A 348 15.12 1.76 17.46
CA ALA A 348 14.27 2.33 18.49
C ALA A 348 13.16 1.36 18.91
N LYS A 349 12.72 1.50 20.17
CA LYS A 349 11.52 0.85 20.68
C LYS A 349 10.31 1.72 20.34
N GLY A 350 9.22 1.13 19.84
CA GLY A 350 8.03 1.86 19.40
C GLY A 350 8.16 2.45 18.00
N ALA A 351 7.15 3.10 17.45
CA ALA A 351 7.17 3.70 16.10
C ALA A 351 7.57 5.19 16.12
N PRO A 352 8.04 5.78 15.00
CA PRO A 352 8.27 7.23 14.90
C PRO A 352 6.93 7.97 14.76
N LEU A 353 6.30 8.29 15.90
CA LEU A 353 4.95 8.88 15.95
C LEU A 353 4.92 10.41 15.94
N ASN A 354 6.08 11.06 15.93
CA ASN A 354 6.22 12.51 16.04
C ASN A 354 5.40 13.28 14.99
N GLY A 355 5.29 12.76 13.77
CA GLY A 355 4.47 13.39 12.73
C GLY A 355 3.00 13.52 13.09
N PHE A 356 2.45 12.56 13.83
CA PHE A 356 1.07 12.60 14.32
C PHE A 356 0.94 13.42 15.60
N THR A 357 1.83 13.23 16.57
CA THR A 357 1.77 13.96 17.86
C THR A 357 1.95 15.45 17.68
N ASN A 358 2.91 15.87 16.83
CA ASN A 358 3.13 17.27 16.49
C ASN A 358 1.98 17.86 15.66
N SER A 359 1.22 16.99 14.98
CA SER A 359 0.05 17.35 14.19
C SER A 359 -1.27 17.13 14.94
N GLY A 360 -1.25 17.07 16.28
CA GLY A 360 -2.46 17.12 17.12
C GLY A 360 -3.22 15.80 17.24
N TYR A 361 -2.55 14.67 17.03
CA TYR A 361 -3.12 13.33 17.19
C TYR A 361 -2.24 12.43 18.04
N LYS A 362 -2.86 11.62 18.92
CA LYS A 362 -2.16 10.61 19.71
C LYS A 362 -2.75 9.22 19.43
N LEU A 363 -1.87 8.22 19.33
CA LEU A 363 -2.28 6.83 19.21
C LEU A 363 -2.82 6.37 20.57
N ILE A 364 -4.05 5.84 20.58
CA ILE A 364 -4.70 5.23 21.74
C ILE A 364 -5.22 3.85 21.36
N TYR A 365 -5.64 3.08 22.37
CA TYR A 365 -6.29 1.80 22.17
C TYR A 365 -7.66 1.79 22.85
N THR A 366 -8.67 1.26 22.15
CA THR A 366 -10.04 1.09 22.66
C THR A 366 -10.47 -0.37 22.59
N ASP A 367 -11.56 -0.73 23.25
CA ASP A 367 -12.10 -2.11 23.29
C ASP A 367 -12.99 -2.48 22.09
N THR A 368 -13.33 -1.51 21.25
CA THR A 368 -14.13 -1.69 20.04
C THR A 368 -13.31 -1.46 18.77
N PRO A 369 -13.44 -2.30 17.73
CA PRO A 369 -12.77 -2.05 16.45
C PRO A 369 -13.38 -0.83 15.76
N THR A 370 -12.58 -0.14 14.93
CA THR A 370 -13.12 0.83 13.97
C THR A 370 -13.76 0.11 12.79
N ALA A 371 -14.58 0.81 12.01
CA ALA A 371 -15.16 0.24 10.78
C ALA A 371 -14.06 -0.21 9.81
N THR A 372 -13.00 0.58 9.67
CA THR A 372 -11.82 0.27 8.86
C THR A 372 -11.10 -0.99 9.34
N PHE A 373 -10.89 -1.14 10.66
CA PHE A 373 -10.24 -2.32 11.22
C PHE A 373 -11.09 -3.58 11.02
N ALA A 374 -12.42 -3.47 11.19
CA ALA A 374 -13.35 -4.57 10.96
C ALA A 374 -13.39 -4.97 9.47
N ASP A 375 -13.34 -4.00 8.55
CA ASP A 375 -13.27 -4.25 7.11
C ASP A 375 -11.97 -4.98 6.73
N GLN A 376 -10.82 -4.60 7.30
CA GLN A 376 -9.55 -5.30 7.11
C GLN A 376 -9.61 -6.75 7.60
N GLN A 377 -10.21 -7.01 8.76
CA GLN A 377 -10.41 -8.37 9.28
C GLN A 377 -11.32 -9.20 8.37
N ARG A 378 -12.45 -8.62 7.93
CA ARG A 378 -13.42 -9.26 7.04
C ARG A 378 -12.81 -9.64 5.69
N THR A 379 -12.11 -8.70 5.06
CA THR A 379 -11.49 -8.90 3.74
C THR A 379 -10.29 -9.82 3.81
N GLY A 380 -9.47 -9.72 4.87
CA GLY A 380 -8.36 -10.63 5.14
C GLY A 380 -8.80 -12.02 5.61
N LYS A 381 -10.07 -12.19 6.03
CA LYS A 381 -10.60 -13.42 6.65
C LYS A 381 -9.81 -13.84 7.88
N ILE A 382 -9.44 -12.86 8.71
CA ILE A 382 -8.64 -13.03 9.91
C ILE A 382 -9.32 -12.40 11.14
N THR A 383 -9.05 -12.98 12.31
CA THR A 383 -9.22 -12.33 13.60
C THR A 383 -7.84 -11.82 14.07
N ASN A 384 -7.64 -10.51 13.91
CA ASN A 384 -6.45 -9.79 14.35
C ASN A 384 -6.55 -9.40 15.84
N LEU A 385 -5.73 -10.05 16.68
CA LEU A 385 -5.55 -9.81 18.11
C LEU A 385 -4.09 -9.46 18.43
N SER A 386 -3.37 -8.84 17.49
CA SER A 386 -1.95 -8.46 17.65
C SER A 386 -1.72 -7.58 18.88
N TYR A 387 -2.70 -6.74 19.22
CA TYR A 387 -2.68 -5.87 20.39
C TYR A 387 -3.40 -6.47 21.60
N SER A 388 -4.06 -7.61 21.43
CA SER A 388 -4.90 -8.29 22.43
C SER A 388 -4.33 -9.67 22.77
N GLY A 389 -3.06 -9.68 23.17
CA GLY A 389 -2.32 -10.92 23.47
C GLY A 389 -1.30 -11.34 22.40
N GLY A 390 -1.29 -10.73 21.22
CA GLY A 390 -0.21 -10.90 20.24
C GLY A 390 -0.43 -11.97 19.17
N LEU A 391 -1.68 -12.16 18.72
CA LEU A 391 -2.07 -13.23 17.78
C LEU A 391 -2.78 -12.68 16.54
N VAL A 392 -2.55 -13.29 15.39
CA VAL A 392 -3.47 -13.20 14.25
C VAL A 392 -3.92 -14.61 13.90
N ILE A 393 -5.23 -14.79 13.83
CA ILE A 393 -5.87 -16.09 13.63
C ILE A 393 -6.60 -16.05 12.29
N GLY A 394 -6.31 -17.01 11.43
CA GLY A 394 -6.97 -17.22 10.16
C GLY A 394 -8.12 -18.22 10.27
N LYS A 395 -8.44 -18.81 9.13
CA LYS A 395 -9.53 -19.80 9.01
C LYS A 395 -9.30 -21.00 9.94
N ASP A 396 -10.39 -21.51 10.51
CA ASP A 396 -10.43 -22.75 11.29
C ASP A 396 -9.45 -22.76 12.49
N GLY A 397 -9.13 -21.58 13.05
CA GLY A 397 -8.24 -21.43 14.20
C GLY A 397 -6.75 -21.45 13.87
N ALA A 398 -6.37 -21.44 12.60
CA ALA A 398 -4.97 -21.41 12.18
C ALA A 398 -4.27 -20.13 12.70
N ILE A 399 -3.16 -20.28 13.41
CA ILE A 399 -2.35 -19.14 13.88
C ILE A 399 -1.45 -18.70 12.73
N GLU A 400 -1.76 -17.55 12.14
CA GLU A 400 -1.02 -16.97 11.02
C GLU A 400 0.12 -16.07 11.49
N GLN A 401 -0.02 -15.46 12.67
CA GLN A 401 1.02 -14.61 13.25
C GLN A 401 1.05 -14.72 14.77
N VAL A 402 2.27 -14.72 15.31
CA VAL A 402 2.55 -14.50 16.73
C VAL A 402 3.51 -13.31 16.84
N ILE A 403 3.14 -12.29 17.62
CA ILE A 403 4.00 -11.13 17.85
C ILE A 403 5.14 -11.55 18.78
N TRP A 404 6.38 -11.29 18.37
CA TRP A 404 7.56 -11.65 19.17
C TRP A 404 7.52 -10.96 20.53
N SER A 405 7.87 -11.69 21.60
CA SER A 405 7.81 -11.19 22.99
C SER A 405 6.43 -10.70 23.45
N SER A 406 5.35 -11.17 22.82
CA SER A 406 3.97 -10.96 23.30
C SER A 406 3.54 -12.06 24.28
N ALA A 407 2.39 -11.88 24.95
CA ALA A 407 1.80 -12.90 25.82
C ALA A 407 1.58 -14.24 25.10
N ALA A 408 1.24 -14.21 23.81
CA ALA A 408 1.11 -15.41 22.99
C ALA A 408 2.46 -16.09 22.70
N TYR A 409 3.50 -15.30 22.43
CA TYR A 409 4.85 -15.84 22.28
C TYR A 409 5.34 -16.48 23.58
N ASP A 410 5.12 -15.81 24.73
CA ASP A 410 5.51 -16.31 26.05
C ASP A 410 4.74 -17.58 26.44
N ALA A 411 3.49 -17.72 25.97
CA ALA A 411 2.71 -18.94 26.10
C ALA A 411 3.20 -20.10 25.20
N GLY A 412 4.22 -19.85 24.37
CA GLY A 412 4.78 -20.83 23.44
C GLY A 412 3.89 -21.09 22.22
N LEU A 413 3.04 -20.14 21.81
CA LEU A 413 2.32 -20.22 20.54
C LEU A 413 3.26 -19.90 19.37
N THR A 414 3.04 -20.54 18.23
CA THR A 414 3.83 -20.32 17.02
C THR A 414 2.97 -20.33 15.75
N VAL A 415 3.53 -19.80 14.66
CA VAL A 415 2.92 -19.87 13.33
C VAL A 415 2.83 -21.33 12.90
N GLY A 416 1.67 -21.76 12.40
CA GLY A 416 1.39 -23.14 12.03
C GLY A 416 0.71 -23.97 13.12
N ASP A 417 0.52 -23.40 14.33
CA ASP A 417 -0.41 -23.95 15.31
C ASP A 417 -1.86 -23.75 14.87
N THR A 418 -2.75 -24.59 15.38
CA THR A 418 -4.21 -24.42 15.25
C THR A 418 -4.85 -24.36 16.64
N LEU A 419 -5.64 -23.32 16.92
CA LEU A 419 -6.46 -23.23 18.13
C LEU A 419 -7.63 -24.21 18.03
N ILE A 420 -7.73 -25.11 19.02
CA ILE A 420 -8.76 -26.15 19.07
C ILE A 420 -9.84 -25.82 20.12
N ALA A 421 -9.43 -25.30 21.27
CA ALA A 421 -10.34 -24.95 22.37
C ALA A 421 -9.89 -23.70 23.11
N VAL A 422 -10.85 -22.97 23.66
CA VAL A 422 -10.65 -21.86 24.61
C VAL A 422 -11.36 -22.24 25.90
N ASN A 423 -10.60 -22.27 26.98
CA ASN A 423 -10.95 -22.88 28.25
C ASN A 423 -11.48 -24.31 28.03
N ASP A 424 -12.72 -24.58 28.42
CA ASP A 424 -13.33 -25.90 28.34
C ASP A 424 -14.31 -26.03 27.15
N LYS A 425 -14.22 -25.13 26.14
CA LYS A 425 -15.13 -25.07 24.99
C LYS A 425 -14.37 -25.07 23.65
N PRO A 426 -14.94 -25.65 22.57
CA PRO A 426 -14.35 -25.57 21.23
C PRO A 426 -14.08 -24.13 20.81
N PHE A 427 -12.98 -23.92 20.09
CA PHE A 427 -12.56 -22.61 19.63
C PHE A 427 -13.62 -21.98 18.70
N SER A 428 -13.90 -20.71 18.94
CA SER A 428 -14.44 -19.78 17.95
C SER A 428 -13.84 -18.40 18.18
N ASP A 429 -13.77 -17.58 17.12
CA ASP A 429 -13.27 -16.20 17.21
C ASP A 429 -14.01 -15.39 18.27
N ASP A 430 -15.34 -15.54 18.32
CA ASP A 430 -16.19 -14.82 19.27
C ASP A 430 -15.96 -15.28 20.71
N LEU A 431 -15.78 -16.58 20.93
CA LEU A 431 -15.46 -17.10 22.26
C LEU A 431 -14.12 -16.57 22.74
N LEU A 432 -13.07 -16.62 21.90
CA LEU A 432 -11.76 -16.09 22.28
C LEU A 432 -11.83 -14.59 22.63
N LYS A 433 -12.53 -13.79 21.82
CA LYS A 433 -12.74 -12.35 22.08
C LYS A 433 -13.51 -12.13 23.39
N ALA A 434 -14.51 -12.94 23.69
CA ALA A 434 -15.27 -12.87 24.94
C ALA A 434 -14.38 -13.19 26.15
N GLU A 435 -13.58 -14.25 26.09
CA GLU A 435 -12.65 -14.63 27.16
C GLU A 435 -11.56 -13.57 27.38
N ILE A 436 -11.02 -12.99 26.31
CA ILE A 436 -10.10 -11.84 26.40
C ILE A 436 -10.75 -10.64 27.09
N THR A 437 -12.03 -10.37 26.78
CA THR A 437 -12.79 -9.29 27.41
C THR A 437 -13.00 -9.55 28.89
N MET A 438 -13.38 -10.78 29.27
CA MET A 438 -13.61 -11.18 30.66
C MET A 438 -12.32 -11.21 31.49
N ALA A 439 -11.17 -11.55 30.88
CA ALA A 439 -9.87 -11.56 31.55
C ALA A 439 -9.36 -10.15 31.94
N LYS A 440 -10.01 -9.07 31.46
CA LYS A 440 -9.55 -7.70 31.69
C LYS A 440 -9.42 -7.36 33.18
N GLY A 441 -8.21 -7.01 33.61
CA GLY A 441 -7.89 -6.70 35.01
C GLY A 441 -7.80 -7.91 35.95
N GLY A 442 -8.07 -9.12 35.44
CA GLY A 442 -7.92 -10.38 36.17
C GLY A 442 -6.47 -10.87 36.24
N LYS A 443 -6.27 -12.04 36.85
CA LYS A 443 -4.97 -12.73 36.95
C LYS A 443 -4.98 -14.13 36.35
N ASP A 444 -6.17 -14.70 36.18
CA ASP A 444 -6.31 -16.05 35.64
C ASP A 444 -5.98 -16.03 34.13
N PRO A 445 -5.14 -16.96 33.65
CA PRO A 445 -4.83 -17.05 32.24
C PRO A 445 -6.01 -17.64 31.47
N ILE A 446 -6.10 -17.29 30.19
CA ILE A 446 -7.02 -17.96 29.26
C ILE A 446 -6.36 -19.29 28.85
N ARG A 447 -6.98 -20.42 29.21
CA ARG A 447 -6.47 -21.74 28.84
C ARG A 447 -6.78 -22.00 27.38
N LEU A 448 -5.80 -22.41 26.58
CA LEU A 448 -5.97 -22.74 25.17
C LEU A 448 -5.54 -24.17 24.93
N LEU A 449 -6.31 -24.93 24.16
CA LEU A 449 -5.85 -26.19 23.59
C LEU A 449 -5.42 -25.93 22.16
N VAL A 450 -4.18 -26.26 21.83
CA VAL A 450 -3.62 -26.01 20.51
C VAL A 450 -3.06 -27.30 19.90
N LYS A 451 -3.17 -27.40 18.58
CA LYS A 451 -2.65 -28.51 17.79
C LYS A 451 -1.46 -28.03 16.97
N THR A 452 -0.35 -28.75 17.06
CA THR A 452 0.83 -28.59 16.22
C THR A 452 1.10 -29.92 15.53
N ALA A 453 0.92 -30.00 14.21
CA ALA A 453 0.93 -31.26 13.47
C ALA A 453 -0.03 -32.30 14.09
N ASP A 454 0.48 -33.37 14.69
CA ASP A 454 -0.28 -34.45 15.34
C ASP A 454 -0.36 -34.30 16.88
N ARG A 455 0.27 -33.27 17.46
CA ARG A 455 0.35 -33.08 18.91
C ARG A 455 -0.63 -32.04 19.41
N LEU A 456 -1.35 -32.39 20.48
CA LEU A 456 -2.19 -31.47 21.25
C LEU A 456 -1.45 -31.03 22.52
N ARG A 457 -1.53 -29.74 22.83
CA ARG A 457 -0.94 -29.17 24.06
C ARG A 457 -1.85 -28.11 24.65
N ALA A 458 -1.96 -28.10 25.96
CA ALA A 458 -2.60 -27.02 26.69
C ALA A 458 -1.57 -25.91 26.93
N VAL A 459 -1.97 -24.66 26.71
CA VAL A 459 -1.18 -23.47 27.05
C VAL A 459 -2.00 -22.42 27.75
N ASN A 460 -1.31 -21.56 28.50
CA ASN A 460 -1.92 -20.50 29.27
C ASN A 460 -1.56 -19.16 28.63
N LEU A 461 -2.53 -18.50 28.00
CA LEU A 461 -2.37 -17.14 27.52
C LEU A 461 -2.53 -16.17 28.69
N ALA A 462 -1.40 -15.68 29.21
CA ALA A 462 -1.35 -14.71 30.30
C ALA A 462 -1.61 -13.29 29.78
N TRP A 463 -2.85 -13.01 29.37
CA TRP A 463 -3.30 -11.70 28.89
C TRP A 463 -4.52 -11.22 29.68
N ASN A 464 -4.40 -10.03 30.28
CA ASN A 464 -5.47 -9.39 31.06
C ASN A 464 -5.71 -7.92 30.64
N GLY A 465 -5.22 -7.50 29.47
CA GLY A 465 -5.40 -6.15 28.95
C GLY A 465 -6.79 -5.88 28.35
N GLY A 466 -7.60 -6.92 28.14
CA GLY A 466 -8.84 -6.83 27.38
C GLY A 466 -8.60 -6.77 25.88
N LEU A 467 -9.66 -6.49 25.11
CA LEU A 467 -9.53 -6.19 23.68
C LEU A 467 -8.93 -4.79 23.49
N LEU A 468 -7.97 -4.68 22.57
CA LEU A 468 -7.30 -3.45 22.21
C LEU A 468 -7.30 -3.28 20.69
N TYR A 469 -7.85 -2.15 20.24
CA TYR A 469 -7.93 -1.72 18.86
C TYR A 469 -7.37 -0.30 18.73
N PRO A 470 -6.42 -0.07 17.82
CA PRO A 470 -5.74 1.22 17.72
C PRO A 470 -6.65 2.29 17.11
N ARG A 471 -6.56 3.50 17.64
CA ARG A 471 -7.23 4.70 17.12
C ARG A 471 -6.35 5.93 17.28
N PHE A 472 -6.52 6.90 16.39
CA PHE A 472 -5.98 8.23 16.62
C PHE A 472 -7.02 9.11 17.31
N GLU A 473 -6.69 9.60 18.49
CA GLU A 473 -7.48 10.60 19.21
C GLU A 473 -6.90 11.99 18.95
N LYS A 474 -7.76 12.93 18.58
CA LYS A 474 -7.39 14.33 18.39
C LYS A 474 -7.12 14.98 19.76
N THR A 475 -5.99 15.66 19.90
CA THR A 475 -5.54 16.23 21.20
C THR A 475 -6.01 17.67 21.45
N GLY A 476 -6.76 18.27 20.53
CA GLY A 476 -7.28 19.65 20.63
C GLY A 476 -8.56 19.86 19.82
N SER A 477 -9.21 21.02 20.00
CA SER A 477 -10.51 21.33 19.39
C SER A 477 -10.45 22.06 18.04
N THR A 478 -9.29 22.61 17.67
CA THR A 478 -9.10 23.34 16.41
C THR A 478 -8.57 22.44 15.29
N ASP A 479 -8.71 22.86 14.03
CA ASP A 479 -8.13 22.15 12.90
C ASP A 479 -6.60 22.09 12.98
N THR A 480 -6.09 20.87 12.97
CA THR A 480 -4.68 20.55 13.10
C THR A 480 -3.95 20.58 11.76
N ALA A 481 -2.63 20.45 11.79
CA ALA A 481 -1.82 20.28 10.59
C ALA A 481 -2.27 19.08 9.75
N LEU A 482 -2.53 17.94 10.40
CA LEU A 482 -3.00 16.73 9.71
C LEU A 482 -4.40 16.94 9.11
N ASP A 483 -5.30 17.63 9.81
CA ASP A 483 -6.62 17.96 9.28
C ASP A 483 -6.50 18.73 7.95
N LYS A 484 -5.64 19.74 7.93
CA LYS A 484 -5.40 20.59 6.74
C LYS A 484 -4.69 19.84 5.62
N LEU A 485 -3.84 18.86 5.94
CA LEU A 485 -3.15 18.03 4.95
C LEU A 485 -4.14 17.15 4.18
N LEU A 486 -5.18 16.64 4.84
CA LEU A 486 -6.17 15.72 4.26
C LEU A 486 -7.31 16.44 3.52
N LEU A 487 -7.44 17.76 3.65
CA LEU A 487 -8.46 18.53 2.93
C LEU A 487 -8.14 18.66 1.43
N PRO A 488 -9.16 18.57 0.55
CA PRO A 488 -8.98 18.86 -0.87
C PRO A 488 -8.40 20.25 -1.10
N LYS A 489 -7.61 20.39 -2.17
CA LYS A 489 -7.02 21.65 -2.64
C LYS A 489 -7.82 22.26 -3.78
#